data_AF-A0A0G0JL13-F1
#
_entry.id   AF-A0A0G0JL13-F1
#
_cell.length_a   1.000
_cell.length_b   1.000
_cell.length_c   1.000
_cell.angle_alpha   90.00
_cell.angle_beta   90.00
_cell.angle_gamma   90.00
#
_symmetry.space_group_name_H-M   'P 1'
#
loop_
_entity.id
_entity.type
_entity.pdbx_description
1 polymer ?
#
loop_
_entity_poly.entity_id
_entity_poly.type
_entity_poly.pdbx_seq_one_letter_code
_entity_poly.pdbx_strand_id
1 'polypeptide(L)'
;MVKPKSHVYRKMTEDGDIAKTTSDKPPKSERDLNIPPEYFNLGIYLIVPLILAVVIGIYLDNKFGTRGKFTLYGIGFGTISIFYNLYKLYKKG
;
A
#
# COMPACT_ATOMS: atom_id res chain seq x y z
N MET A 1 -22.59 -26.00 -0.06
CA MET A 1 -22.61 -24.58 -0.50
C MET A 1 -23.44 -23.78 0.50
N VAL A 2 -22.82 -22.89 1.28
CA VAL A 2 -23.51 -22.06 2.28
C VAL A 2 -24.04 -20.81 1.57
N LYS A 3 -25.36 -20.61 1.56
CA LYS A 3 -25.98 -19.42 0.94
C LYS A 3 -25.65 -18.16 1.78
N PRO A 4 -25.25 -17.04 1.15
CA PRO A 4 -24.95 -15.81 1.88
C PRO A 4 -26.20 -15.27 2.59
N LYS A 5 -26.02 -14.74 3.80
CA LYS A 5 -27.10 -14.19 4.64
C LYS A 5 -27.61 -12.90 3.98
N SER A 6 -28.82 -12.93 3.43
CA SER A 6 -29.45 -11.77 2.78
C SER A 6 -29.84 -10.72 3.82
N HIS A 7 -29.30 -9.50 3.70
CA HIS A 7 -29.74 -8.37 4.52
C HIS A 7 -31.05 -7.81 3.96
N VAL A 8 -32.09 -7.73 4.80
CA VAL A 8 -33.39 -7.18 4.44
C VAL A 8 -33.38 -5.69 4.72
N TYR A 9 -33.49 -4.88 3.67
CA TYR A 9 -33.62 -3.42 3.80
C TYR A 9 -35.10 -3.04 3.69
N ARG A 10 -35.55 -2.13 4.54
CA ARG A 10 -36.86 -1.49 4.43
C ARG A 10 -36.65 -0.14 3.73
N LYS A 11 -37.27 0.04 2.57
CA LYS A 11 -37.39 1.35 1.93
C LYS A 11 -38.83 1.82 2.07
N MET A 12 -39.00 3.13 2.26
CA MET A 12 -40.32 3.77 2.23
C MET A 12 -40.60 4.18 0.80
N THR A 13 -41.75 3.77 0.27
CA THR A 13 -42.26 4.19 -1.03
C THR A 13 -42.82 5.62 -0.92
N GLU A 14 -42.93 6.34 -2.03
CA GLU A 14 -43.45 7.72 -2.05
C GLU A 14 -44.88 7.83 -1.49
N ASP A 15 -45.64 6.74 -1.52
CA ASP A 15 -47.00 6.63 -0.95
C ASP A 15 -47.02 6.40 0.58
N GLY A 16 -45.85 6.36 1.23
CA GLY A 16 -45.72 6.17 2.69
C GLY A 16 -45.69 4.71 3.17
N ASP A 17 -45.78 3.74 2.25
CA ASP A 17 -45.74 2.31 2.57
C ASP A 17 -44.31 1.77 2.73
N ILE A 18 -44.17 0.77 3.62
CA ILE A 18 -42.88 0.12 3.89
C ILE A 18 -42.74 -1.13 3.02
N ALA A 19 -42.02 -1.02 1.91
CA ALA A 19 -41.66 -2.17 1.07
C ALA A 19 -40.38 -2.84 1.57
N LYS A 20 -40.44 -4.17 1.81
CA LYS A 20 -39.24 -4.98 2.11
C LYS A 20 -38.57 -5.36 0.80
N THR A 21 -37.41 -4.79 0.51
CA THR A 21 -36.58 -5.19 -0.64
C THR A 21 -35.46 -6.11 -0.17
N THR A 22 -35.50 -7.37 -0.58
CA THR A 22 -34.39 -8.33 -0.42
C THR A 22 -33.37 -8.08 -1.54
N SER A 23 -32.18 -7.59 -1.18
CA SER A 23 -31.07 -7.50 -2.14
C SER A 23 -30.33 -8.83 -2.16
N ASP A 24 -30.53 -9.62 -3.22
CA ASP A 24 -29.82 -10.89 -3.46
C ASP A 24 -28.38 -10.72 -3.94
N LYS A 25 -27.94 -9.48 -4.21
CA LYS A 25 -26.57 -9.23 -4.69
C LYS A 25 -25.63 -9.06 -3.49
N PRO A 26 -24.58 -9.90 -3.35
CA PRO A 26 -23.54 -9.67 -2.35
C PRO A 26 -22.90 -8.30 -2.61
N PRO A 27 -22.47 -7.57 -1.56
CA PRO A 27 -21.70 -6.35 -1.76
C PRO A 27 -20.45 -6.71 -2.56
N LYS A 28 -20.29 -6.10 -3.74
CA LYS A 28 -19.05 -6.20 -4.52
C LYS A 28 -17.93 -5.72 -3.62
N SER A 29 -17.03 -6.62 -3.20
CA SER A 29 -15.79 -6.19 -2.57
C SER A 29 -14.92 -5.59 -3.66
N GLU A 30 -15.08 -4.28 -3.91
CA GLU A 30 -14.26 -3.50 -4.86
C GLU A 30 -12.84 -3.27 -4.31
N ARG A 31 -12.15 -4.36 -3.95
CA ARG A 31 -10.71 -4.36 -3.67
C ARG A 31 -9.95 -5.21 -4.68
N ASP A 32 -10.46 -5.29 -5.92
CA ASP A 32 -9.61 -5.58 -7.06
C ASP A 32 -8.77 -4.33 -7.31
N LEU A 33 -7.72 -4.17 -6.51
CA LEU A 33 -6.70 -3.15 -6.69
C LEU A 33 -5.92 -3.56 -7.95
N ASN A 34 -6.50 -3.27 -9.11
CA ASN A 34 -5.91 -3.50 -10.42
C ASN A 34 -4.80 -2.47 -10.64
N ILE A 35 -3.74 -2.57 -9.82
CA ILE A 35 -2.55 -1.73 -9.94
C ILE A 35 -1.80 -2.19 -11.18
N PRO A 36 -1.61 -1.31 -12.18
CA PRO A 36 -0.79 -1.64 -13.33
C PRO A 36 0.62 -2.09 -12.88
N PRO A 37 1.18 -3.16 -13.46
CA PRO A 37 2.47 -3.71 -13.04
C PRO A 37 3.61 -2.67 -13.03
N GLU A 38 3.49 -1.61 -13.83
CA GLU A 38 4.46 -0.51 -13.86
C GLU A 38 4.60 0.19 -12.50
N TYR A 39 3.50 0.40 -11.77
CA TYR A 39 3.54 1.06 -10.45
C TYR A 39 4.10 0.15 -9.36
N PHE A 40 3.92 -1.17 -9.49
CA PHE A 40 4.53 -2.14 -8.58
C PHE A 40 6.05 -2.10 -8.68
N ASN A 41 6.57 -2.10 -9.92
CA ASN A 41 8.00 -1.95 -10.17
C ASN A 41 8.55 -0.65 -9.59
N LEU A 42 7.81 0.46 -9.75
CA LEU A 42 8.20 1.75 -9.18
C LEU A 42 8.28 1.69 -7.65
N GLY A 43 7.29 1.08 -6.99
CA GLY A 43 7.32 0.85 -5.54
C GLY A 43 8.54 0.04 -5.07
N ILE A 44 8.92 -1.00 -5.82
CA ILE A 44 10.13 -1.79 -5.54
C ILE A 44 11.41 -0.95 -5.71
N TYR A 45 11.49 -0.13 -6.75
CA TYR A 45 12.61 0.80 -6.97
C TYR A 45 12.80 1.80 -5.84
N LEU A 46 11.71 2.18 -5.16
CA LEU A 46 11.74 3.07 -4.00
C LEU A 46 12.16 2.31 -2.74
N ILE A 47 11.48 1.20 -2.42
CA ILE A 47 11.59 0.59 -1.09
C ILE A 47 12.89 -0.20 -0.90
N VAL A 48 13.40 -0.85 -1.96
CA VAL A 48 14.61 -1.68 -1.88
C VAL A 48 15.84 -0.90 -1.41
N PRO A 49 16.23 0.23 -2.03
CA PRO A 49 17.41 0.97 -1.60
C PRO A 49 17.28 1.53 -0.18
N LEU A 50 16.06 1.92 0.24
CA LEU A 50 15.82 2.42 1.59
C LEU A 50 15.96 1.31 2.64
N ILE A 51 15.31 0.17 2.43
CA ILE A 51 15.43 -0.98 3.35
C ILE A 51 16.88 -1.43 3.43
N LEU A 52 17.57 -1.55 2.29
CA LEU A 52 18.96 -1.98 2.26
C LEU A 52 19.87 -1.03 3.05
N ALA A 53 19.72 0.29 2.85
CA ALA A 53 20.50 1.29 3.56
C ALA A 53 20.21 1.31 5.07
N VAL A 54 18.94 1.12 5.47
CA VAL A 54 18.54 1.03 6.89
C VAL A 54 19.12 -0.21 7.54
N VAL A 55 19.03 -1.38 6.90
CA VAL A 55 19.58 -2.65 7.43
C VAL A 55 21.09 -2.53 7.64
N ILE A 56 21.79 -1.95 6.66
CA ILE A 56 23.23 -1.68 6.76
C ILE A 56 23.51 -0.70 7.92
N GLY A 57 22.71 0.36 8.05
CA GLY A 57 22.82 1.34 9.11
C GLY A 57 22.65 0.73 10.51
N ILE A 58 21.64 -0.12 10.70
CA ILE A 58 21.40 -0.85 11.95
C ILE A 58 22.56 -1.80 12.26
N TYR A 59 23.06 -2.52 11.25
CA TYR A 59 24.20 -3.41 11.42
C TYR A 59 25.45 -2.65 11.87
N LEU A 60 25.72 -1.49 11.26
CA LEU A 60 26.82 -0.62 11.64
C LEU A 60 26.62 -0.03 13.04
N ASP A 61 25.41 0.40 13.39
CA ASP A 61 25.10 0.91 14.72
C ASP A 61 25.32 -0.13 15.82
N ASN A 62 24.96 -1.38 15.56
CA ASN A 62 25.20 -2.49 16.48
C ASN A 62 26.70 -2.82 16.58
N LYS A 63 27.44 -2.72 15.46
CA LYS A 63 28.88 -3.01 15.43
C LYS A 63 29.72 -1.93 16.12
N PHE A 64 29.34 -0.67 16.00
CA PHE A 64 30.10 0.48 16.52
C PHE A 64 29.48 1.12 17.77
N GLY A 65 28.32 0.64 18.22
CA GLY A 65 27.63 1.14 19.42
C GLY A 65 27.09 2.57 19.28
N THR A 66 26.85 3.04 18.06
CA THR A 66 26.60 4.46 17.74
C THR A 66 25.17 4.95 18.01
N ARG A 67 24.37 4.21 18.79
CA ARG A 67 23.02 4.59 19.26
C ARG A 67 22.09 5.15 18.15
N GLY A 68 22.16 4.61 16.93
CA GLY A 68 21.25 4.97 15.84
C GLY A 68 21.78 5.99 14.82
N LYS A 69 23.02 6.49 14.98
CA LYS A 69 23.59 7.48 14.05
C LYS A 69 23.78 6.92 12.64
N PHE A 70 24.29 5.70 12.50
CA PHE A 70 24.47 5.10 11.17
C PHE A 70 23.15 4.74 10.50
N THR A 71 22.14 4.37 11.28
CA THR A 71 20.77 4.17 10.78
C THR A 71 20.22 5.49 10.23
N LEU A 72 20.42 6.60 10.94
CA LEU A 72 19.99 7.92 10.47
C LEU A 72 20.69 8.32 9.16
N TYR A 73 22.02 8.13 9.07
CA TYR A 73 22.75 8.33 7.82
C TYR A 73 22.29 7.38 6.71
N GLY A 74 21.98 6.13 7.04
CA GLY A 74 21.45 5.12 6.13
C GLY A 74 20.09 5.54 5.56
N ILE A 75 19.18 6.06 6.37
CA ILE A 75 17.90 6.62 5.91
C ILE A 75 18.16 7.77 4.93
N GLY A 76 19.05 8.70 5.27
CA GLY A 76 19.42 9.82 4.39
C GLY A 76 19.99 9.33 3.05
N PHE A 77 20.93 8.39 3.09
CA PHE A 77 21.58 7.85 1.90
C PHE A 77 20.62 7.02 1.03
N GLY A 78 19.74 6.22 1.65
CA GLY A 78 18.69 5.48 0.97
C GLY A 78 17.71 6.42 0.28
N THR A 79 17.33 7.52 0.94
CA THR A 79 16.47 8.56 0.36
C THR A 79 17.13 9.25 -0.85
N ILE A 80 18.41 9.62 -0.75
CA ILE A 80 19.16 10.19 -1.88
C ILE A 80 19.25 9.19 -3.05
N SER A 81 19.50 7.91 -2.74
CA SER A 81 19.55 6.85 -3.75
C SER A 81 18.21 6.65 -4.46
N ILE A 82 17.09 6.76 -3.73
CA ILE A 82 15.75 6.77 -4.29
C ILE A 82 15.60 7.90 -5.32
N PHE A 83 15.91 9.14 -4.93
CA PHE A 83 15.79 10.29 -5.83
C PHE A 83 16.68 10.15 -7.06
N TYR A 84 17.90 9.65 -6.89
CA TYR A 84 18.81 9.37 -7.99
C TYR A 84 18.25 8.31 -8.95
N ASN A 85 17.72 7.20 -8.42
CA ASN A 85 17.11 6.16 -9.22
C ASN A 85 15.87 6.67 -9.97
N LEU A 86 15.04 7.49 -9.31
CA LEU A 86 13.87 8.12 -9.94
C LEU A 86 14.28 9.08 -11.05
N TYR A 87 15.29 9.92 -10.82
CA TYR A 87 15.82 10.83 -11.83
C TYR A 87 16.37 10.07 -13.03
N LYS A 88 17.10 8.97 -12.80
CA LYS A 88 17.62 8.10 -13.85
C LYS A 88 16.50 7.42 -14.63
N LEU A 89 15.43 6.97 -13.96
CA LEU A 89 14.27 6.38 -14.59
C LEU A 89 13.53 7.41 -15.46
N TYR A 90 13.30 8.61 -14.93
CA TYR A 90 12.67 9.71 -15.65
C TYR A 90 13.46 10.10 -16.91
N LYS A 91 14.78 10.19 -16.83
CA LYS A 91 15.63 10.54 -17.98
C LYS A 91 15.68 9.45 -19.07
N LYS A 92 15.40 8.20 -18.71
CA LYS A 92 15.45 7.05 -19.61
C LYS A 92 14.09 6.71 -20.23
N GLY A 93 13.00 7.19 -19.62
CA GLY A 93 11.64 7.11 -20.15
C GLY A 93 11.29 8.25 -21.10
#